data_AF-A0A413VVD4-F1
#
_entry.id   AF-A0A413VVD4-F1
#
_cell.length_a   1.000
_cell.length_b   1.000
_cell.length_c   1.000
_cell.angle_alpha   90.00
_cell.angle_beta   90.00
_cell.angle_gamma   90.00
#
_symmetry.space_group_name_H-M   'P 1'
#
loop_
_entity.id
_entity.type
_entity.pdbx_description
1 polymer ?
#
loop_
_entity_poly.entity_id
_entity_poly.type
_entity_poly.pdbx_seq_one_letter_code
_entity_poly.pdbx_strand_id
1 'polypeptide(L)'
;MYYICGVTNHSQNKVLMKRNLFWLFLFTCSLSWADNVPVSKAEQLARNFFGIHETTRAGDSMQLEYIWDGEDVQTRVTTSSPAFHVFNRTPEGGFIIIAGDDVASPVLAYSDTGEFEVENMPSNLQGWMQYYREQINWAREQHITPSESVMKLWEQLQRGALADDAEKEVLLKTALWNQNAPYNNLCPKISGSSTPTGCVATALAIVMKYNRWPDQGSGGTCTYTPSIYGSQLSVTYNVPYQWDKMSHVYEIGKYVGTQADAVATLMYHCGVLSQMEYAPNGSGAFTLIAARGMIEYMKYDKSMAVLQREWYTDDEWDALLKQELDEGRLVIYGGSNSKREGHQFVFDGYKANRYHVNWGWGGMANGYYLLSTLEPDQQGIGGNSGGGFSIGQDAVVGIKKAESGSGYRDLLYFFDGTTSSGEAFAGLTTTETDFRLNTSFKVKAGFITNAGLRDFSGIVALALVDKQGKVKQLISDSKNIDLSAMNAAGQISGSGVVFSCKITETLVGGDRIRMVYRAGDNQNDFEWESVKGGSEVSTEILVKEDLTGINHVEQDNIVPVTVIYRDDRIIVKSSVAMTRLMIYDMQGHLLEEAECHGNMEFSLSCKEYIPGIYILRAVTTEGVGSNKFVIK
;
A
#
# COMPACT_ATOMS: atom_id res chain seq x y z
N MET A 1 -63.00 -1.09 -48.19
CA MET A 1 -62.94 -2.54 -47.92
C MET A 1 -62.88 -2.70 -46.42
N TYR A 2 -64.03 -2.71 -45.75
CA TYR A 2 -64.78 -3.93 -45.37
C TYR A 2 -63.87 -4.86 -44.52
N TYR A 3 -64.08 -5.11 -43.23
CA TYR A 3 -65.17 -4.73 -42.30
C TYR A 3 -64.92 -5.36 -40.90
N ILE A 4 -65.50 -4.75 -39.83
CA ILE A 4 -66.12 -5.36 -38.62
C ILE A 4 -65.17 -5.94 -37.56
N CYS A 5 -65.33 -5.80 -36.24
CA CYS A 5 -66.15 -5.06 -35.24
C CYS A 5 -65.51 -5.49 -33.89
N GLY A 6 -65.68 -4.89 -32.73
CA GLY A 6 -66.61 -3.89 -32.21
C GLY A 6 -66.40 -3.89 -30.68
N VAL A 7 -66.33 -2.71 -30.06
CA VAL A 7 -67.38 -2.15 -29.19
C VAL A 7 -67.41 -2.70 -27.74
N THR A 8 -66.78 -1.91 -26.87
CA THR A 8 -67.19 -1.39 -25.55
C THR A 8 -68.02 -2.21 -24.52
N ASN A 9 -67.54 -2.08 -23.28
CA ASN A 9 -68.22 -1.64 -22.04
C ASN A 9 -68.72 -2.65 -20.97
N HIS A 10 -68.19 -2.40 -19.77
CA HIS A 10 -68.82 -2.36 -18.43
C HIS A 10 -69.13 -3.65 -17.62
N SER A 11 -68.41 -3.73 -16.50
CA SER A 11 -68.91 -3.87 -15.11
C SER A 11 -68.82 -5.21 -14.38
N GLN A 12 -68.48 -5.06 -13.09
CA GLN A 12 -68.72 -5.92 -11.91
C GLN A 12 -67.59 -6.85 -11.38
N ASN A 13 -66.90 -6.34 -10.35
CA ASN A 13 -66.70 -6.91 -9.00
C ASN A 13 -66.83 -8.44 -8.78
N LYS A 14 -65.73 -9.13 -8.47
CA LYS A 14 -65.34 -9.58 -7.10
C LYS A 14 -64.16 -10.57 -7.13
N VAL A 15 -63.18 -10.23 -6.29
CA VAL A 15 -62.14 -11.02 -5.60
C VAL A 15 -62.21 -12.56 -5.72
N LEU A 16 -61.10 -13.18 -6.14
CA LEU A 16 -60.51 -14.34 -5.45
C LEU A 16 -58.99 -14.44 -5.71
N MET A 17 -58.25 -14.64 -4.62
CA MET A 17 -56.79 -14.75 -4.52
C MET A 17 -56.17 -15.75 -5.51
N LYS A 18 -55.06 -15.37 -6.14
CA LYS A 18 -54.04 -16.32 -6.61
C LYS A 18 -52.66 -15.92 -6.08
N ARG A 19 -52.15 -16.83 -5.26
CA ARG A 19 -50.82 -16.93 -4.68
C ARG A 19 -49.84 -17.31 -5.80
N ASN A 20 -48.70 -16.63 -5.95
CA ASN A 20 -47.36 -17.24 -5.96
C ASN A 20 -46.26 -16.34 -6.58
N LEU A 21 -45.23 -16.17 -5.75
CA LEU A 21 -43.80 -16.03 -6.03
C LEU A 21 -43.32 -14.83 -6.88
N PHE A 22 -42.98 -13.76 -6.16
CA PHE A 22 -42.00 -12.77 -6.59
C PHE A 22 -40.62 -13.20 -6.07
N TRP A 23 -39.70 -13.52 -6.98
CA TRP A 23 -38.30 -13.80 -6.64
C TRP A 23 -37.60 -12.49 -6.24
N LEU A 24 -37.38 -12.30 -4.94
CA LEU A 24 -36.52 -11.25 -4.42
C LEU A 24 -35.07 -11.66 -4.69
N PHE A 25 -34.45 -11.07 -5.72
CA PHE A 25 -33.00 -11.08 -5.84
C PHE A 25 -32.43 -10.20 -4.71
N LEU A 26 -32.05 -10.84 -3.60
CA LEU A 26 -31.18 -10.26 -2.61
C LEU A 26 -29.80 -10.05 -3.26
N PHE A 27 -29.60 -8.89 -3.87
CA PHE A 27 -28.24 -8.35 -4.03
C PHE A 27 -27.80 -7.90 -2.64
N THR A 28 -27.27 -8.83 -1.85
CA THR A 28 -26.43 -8.49 -0.72
C THR A 28 -25.16 -7.87 -1.29
N CYS A 29 -25.10 -6.55 -1.37
CA CYS A 29 -23.82 -5.86 -1.35
C CYS A 29 -23.23 -6.11 0.03
N SER A 30 -22.55 -7.24 0.19
CA SER A 30 -21.61 -7.44 1.28
C SER A 30 -20.54 -6.37 1.11
N LEU A 31 -20.54 -5.38 2.00
CA LEU A 31 -19.30 -4.69 2.33
C LEU A 31 -18.40 -5.80 2.86
N SER A 32 -17.48 -6.28 2.03
CA SER A 32 -16.55 -7.35 2.36
C SER A 32 -15.53 -6.79 3.34
N TRP A 33 -15.85 -6.87 4.63
CA TRP A 33 -14.87 -6.66 5.67
C TRP A 33 -13.95 -7.87 5.65
N ALA A 34 -12.67 -7.66 5.94
CA ALA A 34 -11.77 -8.79 6.10
C ALA A 34 -12.28 -9.70 7.22
N ASP A 35 -12.27 -11.00 6.98
CA ASP A 35 -12.74 -12.02 7.90
C ASP A 35 -11.64 -13.02 8.24
N ASN A 36 -11.72 -13.53 9.46
CA ASN A 36 -10.84 -14.57 9.96
C ASN A 36 -10.98 -15.82 9.08
N VAL A 37 -9.86 -16.44 8.73
CA VAL A 37 -9.83 -17.64 7.89
C VAL A 37 -9.76 -18.85 8.81
N PRO A 38 -10.82 -19.67 8.91
CA PRO A 38 -10.77 -20.86 9.76
C PRO A 38 -9.83 -21.92 9.16
N VAL A 39 -9.27 -22.79 10.01
CA VAL A 39 -8.38 -23.89 9.59
C VAL A 39 -8.99 -24.77 8.49
N SER A 40 -10.30 -25.00 8.49
CA SER A 40 -11.00 -25.76 7.46
C SER A 40 -11.02 -25.07 6.09
N LYS A 41 -11.18 -23.74 6.07
CA LYS A 41 -11.08 -22.91 4.86
C LYS A 41 -9.63 -22.90 4.37
N ALA A 42 -8.67 -22.75 5.28
CA ALA A 42 -7.25 -22.78 4.95
C ALA A 42 -6.81 -24.14 4.36
N GLU A 43 -7.29 -25.25 4.92
CA GLU A 43 -7.02 -26.60 4.40
C GLU A 43 -7.63 -26.78 3.00
N GLN A 44 -8.87 -26.33 2.79
CA GLN A 44 -9.50 -26.38 1.47
C GLN A 44 -8.70 -25.58 0.43
N LEU A 45 -8.21 -24.40 0.79
CA LEU A 45 -7.40 -23.55 -0.09
C LEU A 45 -6.04 -24.20 -0.38
N ALA A 46 -5.40 -24.81 0.62
CA ALA A 46 -4.18 -25.59 0.43
C ALA A 46 -4.41 -26.80 -0.49
N ARG A 47 -5.56 -27.48 -0.40
CA ARG A 47 -5.94 -28.57 -1.32
C ARG A 47 -6.11 -28.05 -2.75
N ASN A 48 -6.80 -26.93 -2.92
CA ASN A 48 -6.95 -26.28 -4.21
C ASN A 48 -5.60 -25.87 -4.81
N PHE A 49 -4.68 -25.34 -3.99
CA PHE A 49 -3.34 -24.95 -4.42
C PHE A 49 -2.58 -26.11 -5.04
N PHE A 50 -2.57 -27.27 -4.37
CA PHE A 50 -1.87 -28.46 -4.85
C PHE A 50 -2.70 -29.32 -5.83
N GLY A 51 -3.89 -28.88 -6.25
CA GLY A 51 -4.75 -29.64 -7.14
C GLY A 51 -5.29 -30.96 -6.54
N ILE A 52 -5.42 -31.05 -5.21
CA ILE A 52 -5.94 -32.23 -4.52
C ILE A 52 -7.47 -32.27 -4.66
N HIS A 53 -7.97 -33.19 -5.49
CA HIS A 53 -9.40 -33.49 -5.59
C HIS A 53 -9.73 -34.81 -4.89
N GLU A 54 -10.84 -34.87 -4.15
CA GLU A 54 -11.33 -36.12 -3.55
C GLU A 54 -11.61 -37.14 -4.65
N THR A 55 -10.76 -38.16 -4.74
CA THR A 55 -11.00 -39.33 -5.60
C THR A 55 -11.49 -40.48 -4.74
N THR A 56 -12.54 -41.16 -5.19
CA THR A 56 -13.22 -42.26 -4.49
C THR A 56 -12.42 -43.58 -4.47
N ARG A 57 -11.09 -43.53 -4.60
CA ARG A 57 -10.21 -44.71 -4.54
C ARG A 57 -9.17 -44.54 -3.43
N ALA A 58 -9.33 -45.33 -2.38
CA ALA A 58 -8.36 -45.47 -1.29
C ALA A 58 -7.07 -46.14 -1.81
N GLY A 59 -6.06 -45.34 -2.10
CA GLY A 59 -4.68 -45.76 -2.38
C GLY A 59 -3.78 -44.55 -2.62
N ASP A 60 -2.85 -44.28 -1.70
CA ASP A 60 -1.86 -43.18 -1.67
C ASP A 60 -2.36 -41.84 -2.25
N SER A 61 -3.52 -41.39 -1.79
CA SER A 61 -4.02 -40.05 -2.11
C SER A 61 -3.18 -39.01 -1.37
N MET A 62 -2.63 -38.03 -2.08
CA MET A 62 -1.95 -36.87 -1.50
C MET A 62 -2.78 -36.23 -0.38
N GLN A 63 -2.18 -36.11 0.80
CA GLN A 63 -2.78 -35.57 2.02
C GLN A 63 -2.09 -34.28 2.46
N LEU A 64 -2.81 -33.50 3.27
CA LEU A 64 -2.26 -32.37 3.99
C LEU A 64 -2.32 -32.66 5.48
N GLU A 65 -1.20 -32.48 6.16
CA GLU A 65 -1.10 -32.57 7.61
C GLU A 65 -0.99 -31.15 8.17
N TYR A 66 -1.82 -30.80 9.14
CA TYR A 66 -1.77 -29.51 9.80
C TYR A 66 -0.67 -29.49 10.85
N ILE A 67 0.28 -28.55 10.71
CA ILE A 67 1.53 -28.55 11.48
C ILE A 67 1.56 -27.44 12.53
N TRP A 68 1.08 -26.25 12.18
CA TRP A 68 1.21 -25.08 13.05
C TRP A 68 0.21 -23.97 12.69
N ASP A 69 -0.20 -23.21 13.70
CA ASP A 69 -1.13 -22.08 13.61
C ASP A 69 -0.46 -20.72 13.88
N GLY A 70 0.87 -20.70 14.02
CA GLY A 70 1.60 -19.48 14.33
C GLY A 70 1.64 -19.08 15.80
N GLU A 71 0.95 -19.80 16.69
CA GLU A 71 0.92 -19.51 18.12
C GLU A 71 1.98 -20.31 18.90
N ASP A 72 2.45 -19.74 20.01
CA ASP A 72 3.45 -20.39 20.86
C ASP A 72 2.82 -21.58 21.60
N VAL A 73 3.50 -22.73 21.61
CA VAL A 73 3.07 -23.97 22.29
C VAL A 73 2.83 -23.75 23.81
N GLN A 74 3.44 -22.70 24.39
CA GLN A 74 3.32 -22.36 25.81
C GLN A 74 2.18 -21.38 26.14
N THR A 75 1.56 -20.73 25.16
CA THR A 75 0.39 -19.86 25.39
C THR A 75 -0.87 -20.58 24.96
N ARG A 76 -1.44 -21.42 25.85
CA ARG A 76 -2.87 -21.77 25.82
C ARG A 76 -3.73 -20.56 26.21
N VAL A 77 -3.50 -19.43 25.57
CA VAL A 77 -4.46 -18.32 25.54
C VAL A 77 -5.15 -18.45 24.20
N THR A 78 -6.43 -18.78 24.25
CA THR A 78 -7.33 -18.83 23.11
C THR A 78 -7.45 -17.44 22.48
N THR A 79 -6.51 -17.05 21.61
CA THR A 79 -6.77 -16.06 20.57
C THR A 79 -7.54 -16.80 19.48
N SER A 80 -8.80 -16.41 19.25
CA SER A 80 -9.75 -17.15 18.40
C SER A 80 -9.43 -17.11 16.90
N SER A 81 -8.28 -16.57 16.50
CA SER A 81 -7.95 -16.21 15.12
C SER A 81 -6.44 -16.24 14.89
N PRO A 82 -5.85 -17.40 14.54
CA PRO A 82 -4.42 -17.48 14.23
C PRO A 82 -4.06 -16.53 13.07
N ALA A 83 -2.81 -16.09 13.02
CA ALA A 83 -2.35 -15.21 11.94
C ALA A 83 -2.11 -15.98 10.63
N PHE A 84 -1.83 -17.28 10.70
CA PHE A 84 -1.63 -18.15 9.54
C PHE A 84 -1.78 -19.63 9.92
N HIS A 85 -1.81 -20.49 8.89
CA HIS A 85 -1.98 -21.93 8.97
C HIS A 85 -0.91 -22.63 8.14
N VAL A 86 -0.17 -23.57 8.72
CA VAL A 86 0.88 -24.33 8.04
C VAL A 86 0.43 -25.77 7.80
N PHE A 87 0.54 -26.22 6.56
CA PHE A 87 0.26 -27.61 6.17
C PHE A 87 1.45 -28.24 5.46
N ASN A 88 1.85 -29.45 5.87
CA ASN A 88 2.79 -30.28 5.12
C ASN A 88 2.04 -31.20 4.15
N ARG A 89 2.64 -31.47 3.00
CA ARG A 89 2.10 -32.33 1.96
C ARG A 89 2.73 -33.72 2.05
N THR A 90 1.91 -34.74 2.23
CA THR A 90 2.37 -36.13 2.36
C THR A 90 1.67 -37.04 1.34
N PRO A 91 2.34 -38.10 0.82
CA PRO A 91 3.74 -38.49 1.08
C PRO A 91 4.76 -37.77 0.17
N GLU A 92 4.32 -36.96 -0.79
CA GLU A 92 5.17 -36.40 -1.85
C GLU A 92 6.16 -35.31 -1.39
N GLY A 93 5.99 -34.79 -0.18
CA GLY A 93 6.76 -33.67 0.35
C GLY A 93 6.27 -32.33 -0.21
N GLY A 94 6.62 -31.26 0.48
CA GLY A 94 6.17 -29.88 0.27
C GLY A 94 5.44 -29.33 1.48
N PHE A 95 5.26 -28.01 1.51
CA PHE A 95 4.45 -27.35 2.53
C PHE A 95 3.77 -26.11 1.96
N ILE A 96 2.75 -25.62 2.64
CA ILE A 96 2.11 -24.35 2.34
C ILE A 96 1.72 -23.63 3.63
N ILE A 97 1.86 -22.31 3.61
CA ILE A 97 1.47 -21.39 4.68
C ILE A 97 0.34 -20.51 4.13
N ILE A 98 -0.85 -20.66 4.69
CA ILE A 98 -2.05 -19.90 4.34
C ILE A 98 -2.29 -18.80 5.36
N ALA A 99 -2.63 -17.59 4.92
CA ALA A 99 -2.97 -16.50 5.83
C ALA A 99 -4.24 -16.83 6.65
N GLY A 100 -4.23 -16.45 7.92
CA GLY A 100 -5.34 -16.64 8.87
C GLY A 100 -6.39 -15.53 8.81
N ASP A 101 -6.25 -14.59 7.88
CA ASP A 101 -7.16 -13.46 7.70
C ASP A 101 -7.11 -13.01 6.24
N ASP A 102 -8.27 -12.76 5.63
CA ASP A 102 -8.34 -12.38 4.22
C ASP A 102 -8.00 -10.90 3.96
N VAL A 103 -7.59 -10.16 5.00
CA VAL A 103 -6.85 -8.89 4.87
C VAL A 103 -5.49 -9.06 4.18
N ALA A 104 -4.89 -10.26 4.23
CA ALA A 104 -3.58 -10.56 3.65
C ALA A 104 -3.67 -11.47 2.42
N SER A 105 -2.57 -11.62 1.67
CA SER A 105 -2.47 -12.57 0.56
C SER A 105 -2.74 -14.01 1.04
N PRO A 106 -3.55 -14.82 0.34
CA PRO A 106 -3.98 -16.13 0.82
C PRO A 106 -2.83 -17.13 1.02
N VAL A 107 -1.81 -17.11 0.15
CA VAL A 107 -0.61 -17.94 0.30
C VAL A 107 0.56 -17.06 0.71
N LEU A 108 1.04 -17.25 1.93
CA LEU A 108 2.20 -16.52 2.49
C LEU A 108 3.52 -17.14 2.03
N ALA A 109 3.59 -18.47 1.96
CA ALA A 109 4.74 -19.22 1.47
C ALA A 109 4.33 -20.65 1.06
N TYR A 110 5.10 -21.29 0.19
CA TYR A 110 4.95 -22.72 -0.10
C TYR A 110 6.28 -23.31 -0.61
N SER A 111 6.36 -24.63 -0.61
CA SER A 111 7.40 -25.41 -1.28
C SER A 111 6.77 -26.68 -1.87
N ASP A 112 7.20 -27.07 -3.06
CA ASP A 112 6.81 -28.35 -3.68
C ASP A 112 7.60 -29.55 -3.16
N THR A 113 8.61 -29.33 -2.31
CA THR A 113 9.46 -30.39 -1.76
C THR A 113 9.83 -30.13 -0.29
N GLY A 114 10.33 -31.14 0.42
CA GLY A 114 10.72 -31.03 1.83
C GLY A 114 9.52 -31.01 2.78
N GLU A 115 9.70 -30.49 3.99
CA GLU A 115 8.62 -30.32 4.97
C GLU A 115 8.90 -29.08 5.83
N PHE A 116 7.85 -28.49 6.40
CA PHE A 116 7.98 -27.42 7.38
C PHE A 116 8.14 -28.01 8.78
N GLU A 117 9.26 -27.73 9.44
CA GLU A 117 9.58 -28.21 10.79
C GLU A 117 9.47 -27.06 11.82
N VAL A 118 8.65 -27.27 12.86
CA VAL A 118 8.44 -26.27 13.93
C VAL A 118 9.46 -26.41 15.05
N GLU A 119 9.76 -27.64 15.48
CA GLU A 119 10.55 -27.91 16.69
C GLU A 119 12.02 -27.46 16.58
N ASN A 120 12.59 -27.45 15.36
CA ASN A 120 13.98 -27.06 15.09
C ASN A 120 14.08 -25.85 14.15
N MET A 121 13.07 -24.97 14.16
CA MET A 121 13.02 -23.80 13.30
C MET A 121 14.24 -22.88 13.49
N PRO A 122 14.99 -22.55 12.41
CA PRO A 122 16.08 -21.58 12.48
C PRO A 122 15.61 -20.21 12.98
N SER A 123 16.43 -19.50 13.76
CA SER A 123 16.03 -18.23 14.39
C SER A 123 15.62 -17.13 13.40
N ASN A 124 16.18 -17.12 12.19
CA ASN A 124 15.77 -16.23 11.11
C ASN A 124 14.37 -16.59 10.58
N LEU A 125 14.06 -17.88 10.41
CA LEU A 125 12.72 -18.33 10.03
C LEU A 125 11.71 -18.01 11.14
N GLN A 126 12.07 -18.20 12.41
CA GLN A 126 11.23 -17.79 13.55
C GLN A 126 10.92 -16.29 13.54
N GLY A 127 11.93 -15.45 13.27
CA GLY A 127 11.75 -14.01 13.11
C GLY A 127 10.82 -13.64 11.95
N TRP A 128 10.92 -14.35 10.83
CA TRP A 128 10.04 -14.14 9.67
C TRP A 128 8.57 -14.51 9.95
N MET A 129 8.36 -15.64 10.61
CA MET A 129 7.00 -16.07 11.01
C MET A 129 6.41 -15.13 12.05
N GLN A 130 7.22 -14.61 12.97
CA GLN A 130 6.80 -13.55 13.90
C GLN A 130 6.39 -12.27 13.16
N TYR A 131 7.15 -11.86 12.15
CA TYR A 131 6.82 -10.68 11.35
C TYR A 131 5.49 -10.84 10.60
N TYR A 132 5.21 -11.99 9.99
CA TYR A 132 3.89 -12.27 9.39
C TYR A 132 2.76 -12.12 10.39
N ARG A 133 2.95 -12.66 11.60
CA ARG A 133 1.97 -12.57 12.68
C ARG A 133 1.71 -11.13 13.09
N GLU A 134 2.77 -10.34 13.29
CA GLU A 134 2.66 -8.92 13.65
C GLU A 134 1.91 -8.12 12.58
N GLN A 135 2.22 -8.34 11.30
CA GLN A 135 1.59 -7.61 10.20
C GLN A 135 0.10 -7.95 10.01
N ILE A 136 -0.25 -9.24 10.09
CA ILE A 136 -1.65 -9.69 9.94
C ILE A 136 -2.49 -9.22 11.12
N ASN A 137 -1.96 -9.32 12.34
CA ASN A 137 -2.67 -8.83 13.53
C ASN A 137 -2.81 -7.31 13.53
N TRP A 138 -1.77 -6.57 13.12
CA TRP A 138 -1.85 -5.11 12.98
C TRP A 138 -2.92 -4.71 11.95
N ALA A 139 -2.94 -5.35 10.77
CA ALA A 139 -3.94 -5.07 9.74
C ALA A 139 -5.37 -5.35 10.23
N ARG A 140 -5.55 -6.43 11.01
CA ARG A 140 -6.81 -6.79 11.67
C ARG A 140 -7.23 -5.73 12.70
N GLU A 141 -6.31 -5.31 13.57
CA GLU A 141 -6.56 -4.27 14.59
C GLU A 141 -6.91 -2.91 14.00
N GLN A 142 -6.32 -2.56 12.85
CA GLN A 142 -6.60 -1.32 12.14
C GLN A 142 -7.85 -1.40 11.23
N HIS A 143 -8.55 -2.54 11.19
CA HIS A 143 -9.69 -2.78 10.31
C HIS A 143 -9.39 -2.46 8.83
N ILE A 144 -8.18 -2.82 8.37
CA ILE A 144 -7.76 -2.61 6.98
C ILE A 144 -8.69 -3.44 6.07
N THR A 145 -9.17 -2.81 5.00
CA THR A 145 -9.92 -3.50 3.95
C THR A 145 -8.94 -4.07 2.92
N PRO A 146 -9.07 -5.34 2.50
CA PRO A 146 -8.18 -5.92 1.50
C PRO A 146 -8.32 -5.21 0.15
N SER A 147 -7.21 -5.09 -0.57
CA SER A 147 -7.22 -4.52 -1.93
C SER A 147 -7.97 -5.43 -2.93
N GLU A 148 -8.36 -4.89 -4.07
CA GLU A 148 -9.01 -5.67 -5.13
C GLU A 148 -8.11 -6.80 -5.64
N SER A 149 -6.80 -6.55 -5.70
CA SER A 149 -5.79 -7.56 -6.02
C SER A 149 -5.73 -8.69 -4.98
N VAL A 150 -5.77 -8.38 -3.68
CA VAL A 150 -5.82 -9.42 -2.63
C VAL A 150 -7.11 -10.24 -2.73
N MET A 151 -8.27 -9.58 -2.88
CA MET A 151 -9.55 -10.29 -3.06
C MET A 151 -9.53 -11.22 -4.28
N LYS A 152 -8.92 -10.81 -5.39
CA LYS A 152 -8.76 -11.66 -6.58
C LYS A 152 -7.89 -12.89 -6.31
N LEU A 153 -6.81 -12.77 -5.54
CA LEU A 153 -5.98 -13.92 -5.17
C LEU A 153 -6.78 -14.96 -4.36
N TRP A 154 -7.60 -14.50 -3.41
CA TRP A 154 -8.50 -15.38 -2.66
C TRP A 154 -9.49 -16.09 -3.59
N GLU A 155 -10.12 -15.37 -4.51
CA GLU A 155 -11.03 -15.97 -5.50
C GLU A 155 -10.31 -16.98 -6.42
N GLN A 156 -9.11 -16.66 -6.88
CA GLN A 156 -8.30 -17.53 -7.73
C GLN A 156 -7.93 -18.82 -7.00
N LEU A 157 -7.42 -18.72 -5.77
CA LEU A 157 -7.09 -19.89 -4.96
C LEU A 157 -8.32 -20.73 -4.64
N GLN A 158 -9.44 -20.09 -4.38
CA GLN A 158 -10.71 -20.79 -4.15
C GLN A 158 -11.20 -21.55 -5.39
N ARG A 159 -10.85 -21.08 -6.60
CA ARG A 159 -11.15 -21.77 -7.87
C ARG A 159 -10.10 -22.81 -8.28
N GLY A 160 -9.02 -23.00 -7.49
CA GLY A 160 -7.89 -23.85 -7.89
C GLY A 160 -7.08 -23.28 -9.05
N ALA A 161 -7.19 -21.97 -9.28
CA ALA A 161 -6.62 -21.24 -10.41
C ALA A 161 -5.36 -20.45 -10.02
N LEU A 162 -4.73 -20.71 -8.87
CA LEU A 162 -3.38 -20.20 -8.58
C LEU A 162 -2.29 -20.86 -9.46
N ALA A 163 -2.69 -21.59 -10.51
CA ALA A 163 -1.80 -21.87 -11.61
C ALA A 163 -1.43 -20.54 -12.30
N ASP A 164 -0.32 -19.99 -11.85
CA ASP A 164 0.67 -19.11 -12.48
C ASP A 164 0.76 -19.13 -14.04
N ASP A 165 0.08 -20.07 -14.72
CA ASP A 165 0.18 -20.38 -16.14
C ASP A 165 -0.73 -19.52 -17.05
N ALA A 166 -1.65 -18.74 -16.50
CA ALA A 166 -2.55 -17.88 -17.28
C ALA A 166 -2.20 -16.38 -17.23
N GLU A 167 -1.30 -15.96 -16.34
CA GLU A 167 -0.96 -14.55 -16.16
C GLU A 167 0.27 -14.15 -17.00
N LYS A 168 0.28 -12.89 -17.45
CA LYS A 168 1.38 -12.32 -18.21
C LYS A 168 2.66 -12.36 -17.37
N GLU A 169 3.71 -12.96 -17.93
CA GLU A 169 5.06 -12.94 -17.36
C GLU A 169 5.96 -12.03 -18.20
N VAL A 170 6.73 -11.18 -17.52
CA VAL A 170 7.81 -10.40 -18.12
C VAL A 170 9.08 -10.72 -17.35
N LEU A 171 10.16 -11.07 -18.06
CA LEU A 171 11.48 -11.20 -17.47
C LEU A 171 12.53 -10.67 -18.44
N LEU A 172 13.20 -9.61 -18.01
CA LEU A 172 14.23 -8.88 -18.73
C LEU A 172 15.60 -9.37 -18.28
N LYS A 173 16.43 -9.79 -19.24
CA LYS A 173 17.73 -10.39 -18.90
C LYS A 173 18.74 -9.33 -18.44
N THR A 174 19.10 -9.37 -17.16
CA THR A 174 20.06 -8.44 -16.57
C THR A 174 21.45 -9.05 -16.35
N ALA A 175 22.41 -8.24 -15.89
CA ALA A 175 23.71 -8.72 -15.45
C ALA A 175 23.64 -9.15 -13.97
N LEU A 176 24.38 -10.22 -13.63
CA LEU A 176 24.48 -10.76 -12.28
C LEU A 176 25.72 -10.17 -11.61
N TRP A 177 25.66 -8.88 -11.31
CA TRP A 177 26.77 -8.12 -10.73
C TRP A 177 26.72 -8.09 -9.20
N ASN A 178 27.87 -7.86 -8.58
CA ASN A 178 28.07 -7.84 -7.14
C ASN A 178 28.83 -6.56 -6.73
N GLN A 179 29.12 -6.39 -5.44
CA GLN A 179 29.72 -5.18 -4.88
C GLN A 179 31.21 -5.31 -4.52
N ASN A 180 31.75 -6.52 -4.52
CA ASN A 180 33.15 -6.81 -4.24
C ASN A 180 33.97 -6.97 -5.53
N ALA A 181 35.17 -7.53 -5.45
CA ALA A 181 36.04 -7.64 -6.63
C ALA A 181 35.38 -8.52 -7.73
N PRO A 182 35.48 -8.14 -9.02
CA PRO A 182 36.26 -7.01 -9.55
C PRO A 182 35.53 -5.67 -9.57
N TYR A 183 34.25 -5.63 -9.21
CA TYR A 183 33.37 -4.47 -9.35
C TYR A 183 33.89 -3.25 -8.56
N ASN A 184 34.49 -3.45 -7.40
CA ASN A 184 35.02 -2.38 -6.55
C ASN A 184 36.52 -2.10 -6.72
N ASN A 185 37.17 -2.58 -7.78
CA ASN A 185 38.63 -2.44 -7.94
C ASN A 185 39.11 -0.97 -7.95
N LEU A 186 38.23 -0.04 -8.35
CA LEU A 186 38.51 1.40 -8.38
C LEU A 186 37.88 2.17 -7.21
N CYS A 187 37.12 1.50 -6.34
CA CYS A 187 36.55 2.15 -5.16
C CYS A 187 37.65 2.53 -4.16
N PRO A 188 37.44 3.58 -3.34
CA PRO A 188 38.39 3.99 -2.32
C PRO A 188 38.75 2.86 -1.35
N LYS A 189 39.98 2.90 -0.84
CA LYS A 189 40.43 2.03 0.25
C LYS A 189 40.53 2.83 1.54
N ILE A 190 40.00 2.29 2.63
CA ILE A 190 40.06 2.89 3.96
C ILE A 190 40.88 1.98 4.86
N SER A 191 41.97 2.50 5.41
CA SER A 191 42.92 1.74 6.25
C SER A 191 43.43 0.45 5.59
N GLY A 192 43.62 0.47 4.27
CA GLY A 192 44.07 -0.67 3.48
C GLY A 192 42.97 -1.65 3.05
N SER A 193 41.77 -1.56 3.62
CA SER A 193 40.60 -2.36 3.25
C SER A 193 39.87 -1.75 2.06
N SER A 194 39.51 -2.60 1.08
CA SER A 194 38.68 -2.18 -0.05
C SER A 194 37.25 -1.93 0.42
N THR A 195 36.65 -0.83 -0.03
CA THR A 195 35.23 -0.56 0.21
C THR A 195 34.39 -1.24 -0.89
N PRO A 196 33.17 -1.72 -0.59
CA PRO A 196 32.27 -2.21 -1.63
C PRO A 196 31.78 -1.05 -2.51
N THR A 197 31.30 -1.36 -3.71
CA THR A 197 30.72 -0.37 -4.63
C THR A 197 29.51 0.36 -4.05
N GLY A 198 28.72 -0.33 -3.22
CA GLY A 198 27.42 0.11 -2.71
C GLY A 198 26.26 -0.42 -3.55
N CYS A 199 25.14 -0.72 -2.88
CA CYS A 199 23.95 -1.31 -3.51
C CYS A 199 23.35 -0.37 -4.57
N VAL A 200 23.26 0.92 -4.27
CA VAL A 200 22.78 1.96 -5.20
C VAL A 200 23.62 1.99 -6.48
N ALA A 201 24.95 2.07 -6.36
CA ALA A 201 25.83 2.09 -7.52
C ALA A 201 25.71 0.81 -8.37
N THR A 202 25.53 -0.33 -7.72
CA THR A 202 25.38 -1.64 -8.36
C THR A 202 24.06 -1.74 -9.12
N ALA A 203 22.95 -1.33 -8.52
CA ALA A 203 21.64 -1.29 -9.17
C ALA A 203 21.66 -0.37 -10.41
N LEU A 204 22.22 0.84 -10.28
CA LEU A 204 22.40 1.77 -11.40
C LEU A 204 23.23 1.13 -12.52
N ALA A 205 24.37 0.51 -12.19
CA ALA A 205 25.25 -0.10 -13.17
C ALA A 205 24.58 -1.28 -13.92
N ILE A 206 23.79 -2.11 -13.22
CA ILE A 206 23.01 -3.20 -13.83
C ILE A 206 22.01 -2.62 -14.85
N VAL A 207 21.28 -1.56 -14.48
CA VAL A 207 20.33 -0.91 -15.38
C VAL A 207 21.03 -0.27 -16.59
N MET A 208 22.15 0.42 -16.37
CA MET A 208 22.94 1.00 -17.45
C MET A 208 23.51 -0.07 -18.40
N LYS A 209 23.91 -1.22 -17.87
CA LYS A 209 24.38 -2.37 -18.66
C LYS A 209 23.27 -2.97 -19.51
N TYR A 210 22.07 -3.13 -18.96
CA TYR A 210 20.91 -3.60 -19.71
C TYR A 210 20.57 -2.64 -20.86
N ASN A 211 20.53 -1.33 -20.58
CA ASN A 211 20.28 -0.30 -21.59
C ASN A 211 21.44 -0.11 -22.59
N ARG A 212 22.64 -0.59 -22.24
CA ARG A 212 23.92 -0.29 -22.89
C ARG A 212 24.04 1.21 -23.17
N TRP A 213 23.86 2.01 -22.12
CA TRP A 213 23.78 3.46 -22.22
C TRP A 213 24.38 4.16 -20.99
N PRO A 214 25.15 5.25 -21.19
CA PRO A 214 25.49 5.90 -22.47
C PRO A 214 26.75 5.34 -23.15
N ASP A 215 27.03 5.70 -24.41
CA ASP A 215 28.33 5.39 -25.03
C ASP A 215 29.49 6.12 -24.32
N GLN A 216 29.20 7.33 -23.86
CA GLN A 216 30.06 8.18 -23.04
C GLN A 216 29.15 9.14 -22.26
N GLY A 217 29.54 9.53 -21.05
CA GLY A 217 28.79 10.51 -20.26
C GLY A 217 28.72 11.92 -20.87
N SER A 218 28.17 12.87 -20.11
CA SER A 218 27.93 14.25 -20.56
C SER A 218 29.21 15.09 -20.70
N GLY A 219 30.34 14.63 -20.16
CA GLY A 219 31.56 15.42 -20.02
C GLY A 219 31.56 16.36 -18.80
N GLY A 220 30.46 16.44 -18.04
CA GLY A 220 30.41 17.15 -16.77
C GLY A 220 31.33 16.53 -15.72
N THR A 221 31.64 17.29 -14.66
CA THR A 221 32.47 16.82 -13.55
C THR A 221 31.65 16.81 -12.27
N CYS A 222 31.58 15.66 -11.60
CA CYS A 222 31.04 15.53 -10.25
C CYS A 222 32.19 15.50 -9.25
N THR A 223 32.09 16.32 -8.20
CA THR A 223 33.08 16.40 -7.13
C THR A 223 32.37 16.50 -5.78
N TYR A 224 32.76 15.67 -4.82
CA TYR A 224 32.24 15.70 -3.44
C TYR A 224 33.27 15.10 -2.48
N THR A 225 33.05 15.26 -1.17
CA THR A 225 33.91 14.70 -0.13
C THR A 225 33.06 13.80 0.75
N PRO A 226 33.18 12.46 0.65
CA PRO A 226 32.54 11.54 1.58
C PRO A 226 33.05 11.76 3.00
N SER A 227 32.17 11.73 3.98
CA SER A 227 32.50 12.03 5.38
C SER A 227 33.38 10.96 6.03
N ILE A 228 33.17 9.69 5.71
CA ILE A 228 33.90 8.53 6.24
C ILE A 228 35.25 8.39 5.52
N TYR A 229 35.27 8.53 4.19
CA TYR A 229 36.53 8.49 3.44
C TYR A 229 37.40 9.73 3.72
N GLY A 230 36.78 10.88 3.95
CA GLY A 230 37.42 12.12 4.39
C GLY A 230 38.27 12.84 3.33
N SER A 231 38.34 12.32 2.10
CA SER A 231 39.09 12.93 0.99
C SER A 231 38.18 13.18 -0.21
N GLN A 232 38.43 14.26 -0.93
CA GLN A 232 37.64 14.64 -2.10
C GLN A 232 37.76 13.59 -3.21
N LEU A 233 36.62 13.19 -3.75
CA LEU A 233 36.50 12.36 -4.95
C LEU A 233 36.02 13.24 -6.10
N SER A 234 36.55 13.01 -7.30
CA SER A 234 36.17 13.75 -8.51
C SER A 234 36.22 12.84 -9.73
N VAL A 235 35.16 12.91 -10.56
CA VAL A 235 35.06 12.19 -11.84
C VAL A 235 34.56 13.16 -12.89
N THR A 236 35.25 13.17 -14.03
CA THR A 236 34.76 13.81 -15.27
C THR A 236 34.19 12.73 -16.18
N TYR A 237 32.94 12.87 -16.59
CA TYR A 237 32.20 11.83 -17.30
C TYR A 237 32.44 11.88 -18.81
N ASN A 238 33.71 11.81 -19.21
CA ASN A 238 34.18 11.83 -20.60
C ASN A 238 34.81 10.50 -21.06
N VAL A 239 34.66 9.44 -20.27
CA VAL A 239 35.19 8.10 -20.58
C VAL A 239 34.18 7.31 -21.43
N PRO A 240 34.61 6.69 -22.55
CA PRO A 240 33.76 5.77 -23.32
C PRO A 240 33.48 4.46 -22.54
N TYR A 241 32.22 4.08 -22.42
CA TYR A 241 31.82 2.84 -21.76
C TYR A 241 31.85 1.67 -22.74
N GLN A 242 32.76 0.73 -22.49
CA GLN A 242 32.99 -0.42 -23.36
C GLN A 242 32.01 -1.57 -23.04
N TRP A 243 30.73 -1.37 -23.36
CA TRP A 243 29.63 -2.28 -22.99
C TRP A 243 29.89 -3.75 -23.38
N ASP A 244 30.53 -4.02 -24.52
CA ASP A 244 30.87 -5.38 -24.97
C ASP A 244 31.95 -6.07 -24.14
N LYS A 245 32.80 -5.29 -23.43
CA LYS A 245 33.79 -5.84 -22.50
C LYS A 245 33.21 -6.08 -21.10
N MET A 246 32.02 -5.54 -20.82
CA MET A 246 31.34 -5.76 -19.56
C MET A 246 30.52 -7.04 -19.62
N SER A 247 31.04 -8.13 -19.06
CA SER A 247 30.36 -9.44 -19.05
C SER A 247 29.08 -9.41 -18.19
N HIS A 248 28.12 -10.28 -18.49
CA HIS A 248 26.93 -10.44 -17.63
C HIS A 248 27.25 -11.08 -16.27
N VAL A 249 28.31 -11.88 -16.19
CA VAL A 249 28.75 -12.57 -14.97
C VAL A 249 30.27 -12.46 -14.89
N TYR A 250 30.80 -12.25 -13.68
CA TYR A 250 32.23 -12.26 -13.40
C TYR A 250 32.53 -13.34 -12.37
N GLU A 251 33.18 -14.42 -12.82
CA GLU A 251 33.66 -15.47 -11.94
C GLU A 251 35.13 -15.23 -11.60
N ILE A 252 35.46 -15.26 -10.31
CA ILE A 252 36.83 -15.04 -9.81
C ILE A 252 37.80 -16.01 -10.50
N GLY A 253 38.87 -15.45 -11.07
CA GLY A 253 39.89 -16.21 -11.80
C GLY A 253 39.55 -16.55 -13.26
N LYS A 254 38.34 -16.25 -13.74
CA LYS A 254 37.94 -16.50 -15.14
C LYS A 254 37.82 -15.25 -16.02
N TYR A 255 37.62 -14.08 -15.42
CA TYR A 255 37.61 -12.82 -16.17
C TYR A 255 39.03 -12.32 -16.44
N VAL A 256 39.20 -11.57 -17.53
CA VAL A 256 40.48 -10.90 -17.84
C VAL A 256 40.50 -9.46 -17.34
N GLY A 257 41.69 -8.88 -17.15
CA GLY A 257 41.87 -7.53 -16.58
C GLY A 257 41.05 -6.45 -17.28
N THR A 258 41.01 -6.45 -18.61
CA THR A 258 40.24 -5.43 -19.36
C THR A 258 38.72 -5.50 -19.15
N GLN A 259 38.18 -6.69 -18.83
CA GLN A 259 36.77 -6.83 -18.46
C GLN A 259 36.52 -6.30 -17.05
N ALA A 260 37.45 -6.58 -16.11
CA ALA A 260 37.39 -6.09 -14.74
C ALA A 260 37.48 -4.56 -14.68
N ASP A 261 38.42 -3.97 -15.42
CA ASP A 261 38.61 -2.52 -15.48
C ASP A 261 37.38 -1.80 -16.05
N ALA A 262 36.76 -2.37 -17.08
CA ALA A 262 35.55 -1.82 -17.68
C ALA A 262 34.38 -1.75 -16.66
N VAL A 263 34.08 -2.86 -15.97
CA VAL A 263 32.98 -2.85 -14.99
C VAL A 263 33.33 -2.03 -13.75
N ALA A 264 34.57 -2.06 -13.27
CA ALA A 264 35.01 -1.26 -12.13
C ALA A 264 34.93 0.25 -12.40
N THR A 265 35.21 0.67 -13.65
CA THR A 265 35.07 2.07 -14.08
C THR A 265 33.62 2.51 -14.00
N LEU A 266 32.69 1.72 -14.55
CA LEU A 266 31.26 2.02 -14.47
C LEU A 266 30.78 2.06 -13.01
N MET A 267 31.13 1.07 -12.20
CA MET A 267 30.73 0.99 -10.80
C MET A 267 31.22 2.19 -9.98
N TYR A 268 32.49 2.57 -10.14
CA TYR A 268 33.05 3.74 -9.46
C TYR A 268 32.37 5.05 -9.93
N HIS A 269 32.11 5.19 -11.23
CA HIS A 269 31.37 6.33 -11.77
C HIS A 269 29.94 6.41 -11.22
N CYS A 270 29.22 5.28 -11.14
CA CYS A 270 27.91 5.21 -10.50
C CYS A 270 27.96 5.58 -9.01
N GLY A 271 29.01 5.18 -8.29
CA GLY A 271 29.21 5.60 -6.90
C GLY A 271 29.46 7.09 -6.76
N VAL A 272 30.33 7.68 -7.59
CA VAL A 272 30.67 9.11 -7.50
C VAL A 272 29.49 10.01 -7.89
N LEU A 273 28.74 9.72 -8.96
CA LEU A 273 27.55 10.53 -9.32
C LEU A 273 26.45 10.44 -8.26
N SER A 274 26.42 9.36 -7.49
CA SER A 274 25.48 9.16 -6.39
C SER A 274 25.94 9.81 -5.09
N GLN A 275 27.14 10.40 -5.06
CA GLN A 275 27.80 10.93 -3.86
C GLN A 275 27.91 9.87 -2.75
N MET A 276 28.34 8.67 -3.12
CA MET A 276 28.46 7.50 -2.23
C MET A 276 29.30 7.78 -0.98
N GLU A 277 28.76 7.40 0.18
CA GLU A 277 29.53 7.31 1.41
C GLU A 277 30.21 5.94 1.46
N TYR A 278 31.48 5.89 1.08
CA TYR A 278 32.26 4.66 1.02
C TYR A 278 32.74 4.25 2.42
N ALA A 279 32.40 3.04 2.87
CA ALA A 279 32.92 2.48 4.13
C ALA A 279 33.22 0.98 4.01
N PRO A 280 34.19 0.44 4.78
CA PRO A 280 34.60 -0.96 4.66
C PRO A 280 33.48 -1.98 4.90
N ASN A 281 32.49 -1.64 5.74
CA ASN A 281 31.40 -2.53 6.14
C ASN A 281 30.11 -2.34 5.31
N GLY A 282 30.15 -1.51 4.27
CA GLY A 282 28.99 -1.16 3.45
C GLY A 282 29.09 0.28 2.96
N SER A 283 28.74 0.51 1.70
CA SER A 283 28.73 1.85 1.10
C SER A 283 27.28 2.23 0.74
N GLY A 284 26.86 3.45 1.07
CA GLY A 284 25.47 3.90 0.90
C GLY A 284 25.35 5.27 0.21
N ALA A 285 24.23 5.51 -0.46
CA ALA A 285 23.91 6.76 -1.12
C ALA A 285 22.39 6.99 -1.10
N PHE A 286 21.93 8.24 -1.27
CA PHE A 286 20.51 8.55 -1.42
C PHE A 286 20.06 8.33 -2.88
N THR A 287 18.98 7.57 -3.08
CA THR A 287 18.43 7.26 -4.41
C THR A 287 18.15 8.50 -5.24
N LEU A 288 17.64 9.55 -4.60
CA LEU A 288 17.31 10.81 -5.26
C LEU A 288 18.56 11.50 -5.84
N ILE A 289 19.67 11.50 -5.10
CA ILE A 289 20.96 12.04 -5.58
C ILE A 289 21.50 11.19 -6.73
N ALA A 290 21.40 9.86 -6.63
CA ALA A 290 21.79 8.95 -7.69
C ALA A 290 21.00 9.19 -8.99
N ALA A 291 19.67 9.33 -8.90
CA ALA A 291 18.79 9.60 -10.05
C ALA A 291 19.11 10.94 -10.72
N ARG A 292 19.40 12.01 -9.95
CA ARG A 292 19.90 13.27 -10.52
C ARG A 292 21.23 13.10 -11.24
N GLY A 293 22.16 12.34 -10.65
CA GLY A 293 23.44 12.04 -11.27
C GLY A 293 23.30 11.29 -12.61
N MET A 294 22.28 10.44 -12.76
CA MET A 294 21.99 9.77 -14.04
C MET A 294 21.61 10.79 -15.13
N ILE A 295 20.81 11.79 -14.79
CA ILE A 295 20.40 12.86 -15.71
C ILE A 295 21.61 13.76 -16.05
N GLU A 296 22.31 14.27 -15.03
CA GLU A 296 23.39 15.25 -15.18
C GLU A 296 24.62 14.68 -15.91
N TYR A 297 25.01 13.44 -15.58
CA TYR A 297 26.29 12.88 -16.00
C TYR A 297 26.18 11.73 -17.01
N MET A 298 25.05 11.02 -17.01
CA MET A 298 24.88 9.78 -17.78
C MET A 298 23.83 9.86 -18.90
N LYS A 299 23.36 11.07 -19.23
CA LYS A 299 22.44 11.33 -20.37
C LYS A 299 21.12 10.53 -20.27
N TYR A 300 20.63 10.33 -19.06
CA TYR A 300 19.28 9.81 -18.84
C TYR A 300 18.24 10.93 -18.91
N ASP A 301 17.01 10.54 -19.19
CA ASP A 301 15.92 11.46 -19.47
C ASP A 301 15.43 12.23 -18.23
N LYS A 302 15.05 13.50 -18.44
CA LYS A 302 14.58 14.38 -17.35
C LYS A 302 13.23 13.95 -16.78
N SER A 303 12.44 13.16 -17.51
CA SER A 303 11.15 12.67 -17.05
C SER A 303 11.26 11.57 -15.99
N MET A 304 12.48 11.12 -15.66
CA MET A 304 12.71 10.19 -14.56
C MET A 304 12.15 10.75 -13.25
N ALA A 305 11.69 9.86 -12.37
CA ALA A 305 11.18 10.24 -11.07
C ALA A 305 11.55 9.20 -10.02
N VAL A 306 11.75 9.67 -8.78
CA VAL A 306 11.84 8.81 -7.60
C VAL A 306 10.51 8.91 -6.87
N LEU A 307 9.80 7.80 -6.81
CA LEU A 307 8.45 7.72 -6.25
C LEU A 307 8.50 6.91 -4.96
N GLN A 308 7.75 7.32 -3.94
CA GLN A 308 7.60 6.57 -2.70
C GLN A 308 6.33 5.71 -2.76
N ARG A 309 6.44 4.45 -2.33
CA ARG A 309 5.34 3.47 -2.30
C ARG A 309 4.12 3.97 -1.53
N GLU A 310 4.37 4.65 -0.41
CA GLU A 310 3.35 5.14 0.53
C GLU A 310 2.39 6.18 -0.09
N TRP A 311 2.73 6.77 -1.23
CA TRP A 311 1.89 7.78 -1.90
C TRP A 311 0.85 7.20 -2.86
N TYR A 312 0.83 5.88 -2.99
CA TYR A 312 0.02 5.15 -3.96
C TYR A 312 -0.76 4.05 -3.26
N THR A 313 -1.93 3.73 -3.79
CA THR A 313 -2.60 2.47 -3.44
C THR A 313 -1.81 1.28 -3.98
N ASP A 314 -2.09 0.09 -3.46
CA ASP A 314 -1.46 -1.16 -3.92
C ASP A 314 -1.63 -1.35 -5.44
N ASP A 315 -2.83 -1.11 -5.94
CA ASP A 315 -3.16 -1.30 -7.36
C ASP A 315 -2.52 -0.21 -8.25
N GLU A 316 -2.45 1.04 -7.78
CA GLU A 316 -1.75 2.11 -8.51
C GLU A 316 -0.24 1.82 -8.60
N TRP A 317 0.35 1.35 -7.50
CA TRP A 317 1.77 1.03 -7.47
C TRP A 317 2.11 -0.20 -8.32
N ASP A 318 1.30 -1.27 -8.23
CA ASP A 318 1.47 -2.48 -9.04
C ASP A 318 1.35 -2.17 -10.53
N ALA A 319 0.32 -1.41 -10.92
CA ALA A 319 0.14 -1.00 -12.32
C ALA A 319 1.32 -0.16 -12.83
N LEU A 320 1.82 0.76 -12.02
CA LEU A 320 2.96 1.62 -12.36
C LEU A 320 4.24 0.80 -12.57
N LEU A 321 4.55 -0.15 -11.70
CA LEU A 321 5.74 -0.99 -11.82
C LEU A 321 5.65 -1.95 -13.01
N LYS A 322 4.49 -2.59 -13.20
CA LYS A 322 4.25 -3.47 -14.35
C LYS A 322 4.34 -2.74 -15.67
N GLN A 323 3.85 -1.50 -15.74
CA GLN A 323 3.94 -0.68 -16.94
C GLN A 323 5.41 -0.41 -17.33
N GLU A 324 6.28 -0.08 -16.36
CA GLU A 324 7.72 0.10 -16.64
C GLU A 324 8.33 -1.17 -17.26
N LEU A 325 8.07 -2.32 -16.64
CA LEU A 325 8.61 -3.62 -17.08
C LEU A 325 8.04 -4.04 -18.44
N ASP A 326 6.75 -3.81 -18.68
CA ASP A 326 6.07 -4.07 -19.96
C ASP A 326 6.65 -3.24 -21.09
N GLU A 327 7.06 -2.01 -20.80
CA GLU A 327 7.74 -1.12 -21.74
C GLU A 327 9.26 -1.39 -21.82
N GLY A 328 9.72 -2.50 -21.21
CA GLY A 328 11.10 -2.97 -21.26
C GLY A 328 12.06 -2.14 -20.41
N ARG A 329 11.55 -1.34 -19.47
CA ARG A 329 12.35 -0.53 -18.54
C ARG A 329 12.47 -1.22 -17.19
N LEU A 330 13.71 -1.42 -16.76
CA LEU A 330 14.02 -1.91 -15.43
C LEU A 330 13.66 -0.84 -14.38
N VAL A 331 13.19 -1.29 -13.21
CA VAL A 331 12.90 -0.40 -12.09
C VAL A 331 14.00 -0.54 -11.05
N ILE A 332 14.67 0.56 -10.70
CA ILE A 332 15.56 0.60 -9.54
C ILE A 332 14.67 0.76 -8.31
N TYR A 333 14.73 -0.20 -7.39
CA TYR A 333 13.80 -0.30 -6.26
C TYR A 333 14.56 -0.36 -4.95
N GLY A 334 14.03 0.29 -3.92
CA GLY A 334 14.66 0.40 -2.61
C GLY A 334 13.66 0.13 -1.51
N GLY A 335 14.18 -0.21 -0.33
CA GLY A 335 13.39 -0.44 0.87
C GLY A 335 14.28 -0.72 2.06
N SER A 336 13.69 -0.82 3.23
CA SER A 336 14.39 -1.02 4.51
C SER A 336 13.57 -1.89 5.46
N ASN A 337 14.20 -2.28 6.56
CA ASN A 337 13.52 -2.91 7.70
C ASN A 337 13.20 -1.89 8.81
N SER A 338 12.59 -2.35 9.90
CA SER A 338 12.23 -1.50 11.04
C SER A 338 13.42 -0.88 11.77
N LYS A 339 14.64 -1.43 11.57
CA LYS A 339 15.90 -0.89 12.08
C LYS A 339 16.53 0.14 11.15
N ARG A 340 15.86 0.48 10.03
CA ARG A 340 16.34 1.40 8.99
C ARG A 340 17.59 0.90 8.26
N GLU A 341 17.77 -0.43 8.22
CA GLU A 341 18.78 -1.06 7.39
C GLU A 341 18.20 -1.16 5.97
N GLY A 342 18.62 -0.24 5.10
CA GLY A 342 18.10 -0.12 3.73
C GLY A 342 18.96 -0.85 2.69
N HIS A 343 18.34 -1.24 1.58
CA HIS A 343 19.01 -1.81 0.41
C HIS A 343 18.37 -1.32 -0.89
N GLN A 344 19.15 -1.28 -1.97
CA GLN A 344 18.71 -0.93 -3.32
C GLN A 344 19.00 -2.09 -4.27
N PHE A 345 18.00 -2.45 -5.06
CA PHE A 345 18.01 -3.57 -6.01
C PHE A 345 17.26 -3.19 -7.28
N VAL A 346 17.08 -4.15 -8.19
CA VAL A 346 16.43 -3.95 -9.48
C VAL A 346 15.26 -4.92 -9.62
N PHE A 347 14.08 -4.42 -9.98
CA PHE A 347 13.05 -5.27 -10.58
C PHE A 347 13.32 -5.37 -12.07
N ASP A 348 13.47 -6.61 -12.53
CA ASP A 348 13.70 -6.95 -13.93
C ASP A 348 12.63 -7.90 -14.48
N GLY A 349 11.57 -8.15 -13.74
CA GLY A 349 10.44 -8.91 -14.23
C GLY A 349 9.27 -8.93 -13.26
N TYR A 350 8.17 -9.51 -13.70
CA TYR A 350 7.04 -9.87 -12.86
C TYR A 350 6.34 -11.11 -13.40
N LYS A 351 5.72 -11.85 -12.49
CA LYS A 351 4.83 -12.97 -12.77
C LYS A 351 3.67 -12.86 -11.80
N ALA A 352 2.47 -12.72 -12.36
CA ALA A 352 1.27 -12.44 -11.59
C ALA A 352 1.42 -11.21 -10.65
N ASN A 353 1.34 -11.40 -9.34
CA ASN A 353 1.51 -10.38 -8.32
C ASN A 353 2.91 -10.34 -7.68
N ARG A 354 3.87 -11.08 -8.25
CA ARG A 354 5.26 -11.15 -7.78
C ARG A 354 6.20 -10.46 -8.75
N TYR A 355 7.26 -9.86 -8.21
CA TYR A 355 8.29 -9.18 -8.98
C TYR A 355 9.58 -10.00 -8.94
N HIS A 356 10.20 -10.19 -10.10
CA HIS A 356 11.54 -10.77 -10.15
C HIS A 356 12.54 -9.71 -9.68
N VAL A 357 13.34 -10.07 -8.68
CA VAL A 357 14.29 -9.18 -8.03
C VAL A 357 15.71 -9.62 -8.37
N ASN A 358 16.49 -8.67 -8.87
CA ASN A 358 17.95 -8.77 -8.93
C ASN A 358 18.54 -7.94 -7.79
N TRP A 359 19.04 -8.62 -6.76
CA TRP A 359 19.54 -7.99 -5.53
C TRP A 359 20.89 -7.31 -5.68
N GLY A 360 21.58 -7.48 -6.82
CA GLY A 360 22.95 -7.00 -6.99
C GLY A 360 23.97 -7.78 -6.16
N TRP A 361 23.72 -9.07 -5.93
CA TRP A 361 24.59 -9.99 -5.16
C TRP A 361 25.14 -11.13 -6.01
N GLY A 362 25.38 -10.88 -7.30
CA GLY A 362 25.94 -11.88 -8.21
C GLY A 362 24.96 -13.01 -8.58
N GLY A 363 23.65 -12.76 -8.46
CA GLY A 363 22.59 -13.74 -8.72
C GLY A 363 22.10 -14.49 -7.49
N MET A 364 22.78 -14.34 -6.35
CA MET A 364 22.32 -14.89 -5.08
C MET A 364 20.97 -14.27 -4.68
N ALA A 365 20.05 -15.11 -4.23
CA ALA A 365 18.68 -14.77 -3.87
C ALA A 365 17.81 -14.17 -5.00
N ASN A 366 18.28 -14.13 -6.26
CA ASN A 366 17.41 -13.60 -7.32
C ASN A 366 16.19 -14.52 -7.51
N GLY A 367 15.00 -13.93 -7.65
CA GLY A 367 13.76 -14.70 -7.72
C GLY A 367 12.52 -13.82 -7.66
N TYR A 368 11.34 -14.45 -7.60
CA TYR A 368 10.05 -13.77 -7.56
C TYR A 368 9.56 -13.53 -6.12
N TYR A 369 9.40 -12.26 -5.75
CA TYR A 369 9.00 -11.82 -4.41
C TYR A 369 7.71 -11.02 -4.45
N LEU A 370 6.94 -11.05 -3.36
CA LEU A 370 5.82 -10.12 -3.17
C LEU A 370 6.37 -8.77 -2.70
N LEU A 371 5.75 -7.67 -3.14
CA LEU A 371 6.15 -6.33 -2.68
C LEU A 371 5.99 -6.13 -1.17
N SER A 372 5.01 -6.81 -0.56
CA SER A 372 4.79 -6.80 0.88
C SER A 372 5.84 -7.59 1.66
N THR A 373 6.54 -8.52 1.00
CA THR A 373 7.54 -9.40 1.61
C THR A 373 8.79 -9.52 0.74
N LEU A 374 9.47 -8.38 0.57
CA LEU A 374 10.78 -8.31 -0.09
C LEU A 374 11.89 -8.79 0.85
N GLU A 375 11.86 -10.07 1.22
CA GLU A 375 12.89 -10.72 2.04
C GLU A 375 13.63 -11.77 1.21
N PRO A 376 14.93 -11.58 0.92
CA PRO A 376 15.73 -12.62 0.28
C PRO A 376 15.95 -13.80 1.22
N ASP A 377 16.02 -15.01 0.65
CA ASP A 377 16.37 -16.24 1.36
C ASP A 377 17.81 -16.21 1.89
N GLN A 378 18.69 -15.45 1.25
CA GLN A 378 20.06 -15.21 1.68
C GLN A 378 20.49 -13.75 1.52
N GLN A 379 21.05 -13.18 2.60
CA GLN A 379 21.54 -11.80 2.62
C GLN A 379 22.95 -11.67 2.02
N GLY A 380 23.16 -10.63 1.20
CA GLY A 380 24.46 -10.26 0.63
C GLY A 380 25.06 -8.98 1.20
N ILE A 381 26.06 -8.42 0.51
CA ILE A 381 26.73 -7.18 0.93
C ILE A 381 25.71 -6.03 0.93
N GLY A 382 25.63 -5.30 2.05
CA GLY A 382 24.62 -4.25 2.23
C GLY A 382 23.21 -4.76 2.51
N GLY A 383 23.05 -6.07 2.76
CA GLY A 383 21.82 -6.66 3.27
C GLY A 383 21.52 -6.25 4.71
N ASN A 384 20.42 -6.75 5.26
CA ASN A 384 19.94 -6.39 6.59
C ASN A 384 20.05 -7.56 7.59
N SER A 385 19.68 -7.29 8.84
CA SER A 385 19.66 -8.28 9.92
C SER A 385 18.36 -9.11 10.00
N GLY A 386 17.53 -9.09 8.94
CA GLY A 386 16.21 -9.70 8.83
C GLY A 386 15.07 -8.68 8.78
N GLY A 387 13.86 -9.15 8.40
CA GLY A 387 12.63 -8.36 8.33
C GLY A 387 12.35 -7.72 6.95
N GLY A 388 13.15 -8.08 5.95
CA GLY A 388 12.96 -7.71 4.55
C GLY A 388 13.15 -6.23 4.25
N PHE A 389 12.77 -5.84 3.04
CA PHE A 389 12.89 -4.48 2.54
C PHE A 389 11.51 -3.89 2.21
N SER A 390 10.57 -4.07 3.14
CA SER A 390 9.16 -3.70 2.96
C SER A 390 8.79 -2.33 3.55
N ILE A 391 9.73 -1.62 4.20
CA ILE A 391 9.48 -0.31 4.82
C ILE A 391 10.19 0.81 4.05
N GLY A 392 9.53 1.96 3.88
CA GLY A 392 10.11 3.14 3.22
C GLY A 392 10.54 2.85 1.78
N GLN A 393 9.68 2.12 1.05
CA GLN A 393 9.99 1.65 -0.28
C GLN A 393 9.94 2.78 -1.32
N ASP A 394 10.93 2.82 -2.20
CA ASP A 394 11.02 3.79 -3.29
C ASP A 394 11.36 3.13 -4.62
N ALA A 395 10.91 3.75 -5.71
CA ALA A 395 11.19 3.30 -7.06
C ALA A 395 11.67 4.45 -7.94
N VAL A 396 12.74 4.22 -8.70
CA VAL A 396 13.14 5.08 -9.80
C VAL A 396 12.49 4.56 -11.08
N VAL A 397 11.65 5.39 -11.70
CA VAL A 397 10.88 5.04 -12.90
C VAL A 397 11.14 6.01 -14.05
N GLY A 398 10.70 5.63 -15.25
CA GLY A 398 10.95 6.37 -16.47
C GLY A 398 12.41 6.31 -16.92
N ILE A 399 13.12 5.24 -16.55
CA ILE A 399 14.55 5.11 -16.83
C ILE A 399 14.77 4.85 -18.33
N LYS A 400 15.00 5.92 -19.08
CA LYS A 400 15.27 5.88 -20.53
C LYS A 400 16.36 6.87 -20.94
N LYS A 401 16.83 6.71 -22.17
CA LYS A 401 17.77 7.65 -22.81
C LYS A 401 17.11 9.02 -22.95
N ALA A 402 17.88 10.09 -22.78
CA ALA A 402 17.35 11.44 -22.92
C ALA A 402 16.75 11.70 -24.31
N GLU A 403 15.55 12.26 -24.33
CA GLU A 403 14.81 12.66 -25.53
C GLU A 403 14.80 14.19 -25.66
N SER A 404 14.79 14.69 -26.90
CA SER A 404 14.71 16.13 -27.15
C SER A 404 13.36 16.68 -26.70
N GLY A 405 13.36 17.77 -25.94
CA GLY A 405 12.14 18.39 -25.43
C GLY A 405 11.59 17.77 -24.15
N SER A 406 12.24 16.72 -23.59
CA SER A 406 11.84 16.18 -22.29
C SER A 406 12.03 17.19 -21.15
N GLY A 407 11.03 17.25 -20.27
CA GLY A 407 10.99 18.10 -19.08
C GLY A 407 11.11 17.30 -17.79
N TYR A 408 11.42 17.98 -16.69
CA TYR A 408 11.38 17.36 -15.37
C TYR A 408 9.95 17.05 -14.96
N ARG A 409 9.76 15.91 -14.30
CA ARG A 409 8.55 15.63 -13.55
C ARG A 409 8.69 16.25 -12.16
N ASP A 410 7.88 17.26 -11.89
CA ASP A 410 7.83 17.89 -10.56
C ASP A 410 7.00 17.04 -9.61
N LEU A 411 7.39 17.01 -8.33
CA LEU A 411 6.75 16.16 -7.34
C LEU A 411 6.73 16.86 -5.99
N LEU A 412 5.59 17.47 -5.67
CA LEU A 412 5.34 18.04 -4.36
C LEU A 412 4.56 17.07 -3.49
N TYR A 413 4.92 17.02 -2.21
CA TYR A 413 4.25 16.17 -1.23
C TYR A 413 4.11 16.86 0.13
N PHE A 414 3.18 16.35 0.93
CA PHE A 414 3.02 16.71 2.33
C PHE A 414 3.84 15.80 3.22
N PHE A 415 4.42 16.38 4.26
CA PHE A 415 5.08 15.66 5.33
C PHE A 415 4.46 16.02 6.67
N ASP A 416 4.50 15.12 7.64
CA ASP A 416 4.16 15.44 9.01
C ASP A 416 5.37 16.09 9.69
N GLY A 417 5.15 17.11 10.51
CA GLY A 417 6.26 17.85 11.07
C GLY A 417 5.85 18.79 12.16
N THR A 418 6.81 19.12 13.02
CA THR A 418 6.62 20.12 14.07
C THR A 418 7.55 21.30 13.77
N THR A 419 7.00 22.51 13.78
CA THR A 419 7.81 23.73 13.63
C THR A 419 8.69 23.96 14.86
N SER A 420 9.67 24.85 14.75
CA SER A 420 10.50 25.27 15.88
C SER A 420 9.70 25.91 17.03
N SER A 421 8.47 26.39 16.77
CA SER A 421 7.55 26.89 17.78
C SER A 421 6.69 25.80 18.43
N GLY A 422 6.84 24.53 18.04
CA GLY A 422 6.08 23.41 18.57
C GLY A 422 4.72 23.18 17.92
N GLU A 423 4.38 23.89 16.83
CA GLU A 423 3.12 23.64 16.10
C GLU A 423 3.31 22.42 15.19
N ALA A 424 2.51 21.38 15.43
CA ALA A 424 2.48 20.19 14.61
C ALA A 424 1.56 20.39 13.39
N PHE A 425 1.99 19.87 12.26
CA PHE A 425 1.28 19.89 10.99
C PHE A 425 1.33 18.50 10.37
N ALA A 426 0.24 18.09 9.72
CA ALA A 426 0.13 16.83 9.00
C ALA A 426 -0.71 17.06 7.73
N GLY A 427 -0.14 17.75 6.75
CA GLY A 427 -0.82 18.11 5.50
C GLY A 427 -1.90 19.19 5.64
N LEU A 428 -3.09 18.91 5.11
CA LEU A 428 -4.24 19.81 5.05
C LEU A 428 -5.07 19.77 6.33
N THR A 429 -5.33 20.94 6.92
CA THR A 429 -6.19 21.09 8.10
C THR A 429 -7.13 22.28 7.96
N THR A 430 -8.32 22.17 8.54
CA THR A 430 -9.31 23.25 8.62
C THR A 430 -10.13 23.12 9.89
N THR A 431 -10.69 24.24 10.35
CA THR A 431 -11.68 24.27 11.42
C THR A 431 -13.11 24.24 10.88
N GLU A 432 -13.28 24.32 9.55
CA GLU A 432 -14.60 24.26 8.92
C GLU A 432 -15.13 22.83 8.96
N THR A 433 -16.35 22.68 9.45
CA THR A 433 -17.04 21.38 9.55
C THR A 433 -18.32 21.34 8.72
N ASP A 434 -18.80 22.49 8.23
CA ASP A 434 -19.99 22.59 7.37
C ASP A 434 -19.69 23.50 6.17
N PHE A 435 -19.28 22.90 5.05
CA PHE A 435 -18.92 23.63 3.84
C PHE A 435 -20.16 24.15 3.11
N ARG A 436 -20.46 25.45 3.30
CA ARG A 436 -21.57 26.13 2.62
C ARG A 436 -21.10 26.92 1.41
N LEU A 437 -21.88 26.84 0.33
CA LEU A 437 -21.66 27.63 -0.87
C LEU A 437 -21.55 29.13 -0.53
N ASN A 438 -20.62 29.80 -1.21
CA ASN A 438 -20.35 31.23 -1.09
C ASN A 438 -19.90 31.73 0.29
N THR A 439 -19.65 30.83 1.24
CA THR A 439 -19.09 31.14 2.57
C THR A 439 -17.57 31.05 2.52
N SER A 440 -16.89 32.01 3.15
CA SER A 440 -15.43 32.00 3.23
C SER A 440 -14.97 31.19 4.43
N PHE A 441 -13.94 30.35 4.24
CA PHE A 441 -13.30 29.57 5.29
C PHE A 441 -11.77 29.56 5.09
N LYS A 442 -11.03 28.98 6.05
CA LYS A 442 -9.56 28.87 5.96
C LYS A 442 -9.14 27.42 5.94
N VAL A 443 -8.11 27.14 5.15
CA VAL A 443 -7.42 25.85 5.14
C VAL A 443 -5.94 26.13 5.32
N LYS A 444 -5.29 25.41 6.24
CA LYS A 444 -3.85 25.40 6.40
C LYS A 444 -3.29 24.19 5.64
N ALA A 445 -2.25 24.42 4.84
CA ALA A 445 -1.43 23.40 4.22
C ALA A 445 -0.05 23.46 4.86
N GLY A 446 0.27 22.49 5.71
CA GLY A 446 1.55 22.46 6.43
C GLY A 446 2.56 21.53 5.79
N PHE A 447 3.84 21.91 5.85
CA PHE A 447 4.99 21.08 5.45
C PHE A 447 4.89 20.49 4.05
N ILE A 448 4.72 21.37 3.06
CA ILE A 448 4.84 21.05 1.63
C ILE A 448 6.33 21.04 1.27
N THR A 449 6.78 19.95 0.67
CA THR A 449 8.18 19.68 0.35
C THR A 449 8.33 19.24 -1.11
N ASN A 450 9.55 19.27 -1.64
CA ASN A 450 9.86 18.91 -3.02
C ASN A 450 10.66 17.59 -3.07
N ALA A 451 10.03 16.53 -3.59
CA ALA A 451 10.63 15.23 -3.86
C ALA A 451 11.14 15.09 -5.31
N GLY A 452 11.05 16.15 -6.11
CA GLY A 452 11.48 16.16 -7.49
C GLY A 452 13.01 16.08 -7.67
N LEU A 453 13.42 15.85 -8.92
CA LEU A 453 14.83 15.80 -9.33
C LEU A 453 15.44 17.17 -9.61
N ARG A 454 14.68 18.25 -9.41
CA ARG A 454 15.12 19.63 -9.56
C ARG A 454 14.46 20.53 -8.52
N ASP A 455 15.05 21.70 -8.29
CA ASP A 455 14.37 22.76 -7.53
C ASP A 455 13.06 23.15 -8.21
N PHE A 456 12.02 23.32 -7.40
CA PHE A 456 10.69 23.68 -7.85
C PHE A 456 10.48 25.17 -7.65
N SER A 457 10.00 25.85 -8.70
CA SER A 457 9.47 27.21 -8.63
C SER A 457 8.17 27.26 -9.41
N GLY A 458 7.10 27.70 -8.75
CA GLY A 458 5.78 27.67 -9.35
C GLY A 458 4.70 28.21 -8.43
N ILE A 459 3.47 27.80 -8.73
CA ILE A 459 2.29 28.20 -7.98
C ILE A 459 1.58 27.01 -7.36
N VAL A 460 0.96 27.26 -6.21
CA VAL A 460 0.10 26.34 -5.51
C VAL A 460 -1.26 26.96 -5.21
N ALA A 461 -2.31 26.16 -5.19
CA ALA A 461 -3.67 26.58 -4.85
C ALA A 461 -4.43 25.43 -4.19
N LEU A 462 -5.59 25.73 -3.61
CA LEU A 462 -6.55 24.71 -3.20
C LEU A 462 -7.66 24.59 -4.26
N ALA A 463 -8.00 23.36 -4.58
CA ALA A 463 -9.03 23.01 -5.54
C ALA A 463 -10.14 22.19 -4.86
N LEU A 464 -11.39 22.47 -5.23
CA LEU A 464 -12.48 21.51 -5.11
C LEU A 464 -12.32 20.48 -6.24
N VAL A 465 -12.25 19.21 -5.87
CA VAL A 465 -12.18 18.09 -6.80
C VAL A 465 -13.37 17.16 -6.60
N ASP A 466 -13.79 16.47 -7.66
CA ASP A 466 -14.77 15.39 -7.54
C ASP A 466 -14.16 14.13 -6.91
N LYS A 467 -14.97 13.09 -6.73
CA LYS A 467 -14.56 11.80 -6.17
C LYS A 467 -13.44 11.12 -6.96
N GLN A 468 -13.31 11.42 -8.25
CA GLN A 468 -12.27 10.90 -9.12
C GLN A 468 -10.99 11.77 -9.11
N GLY A 469 -10.98 12.86 -8.33
CA GLY A 469 -9.86 13.79 -8.22
C GLY A 469 -9.80 14.82 -9.34
N LYS A 470 -10.81 14.93 -10.20
CA LYS A 470 -10.84 15.93 -11.26
C LYS A 470 -11.18 17.30 -10.67
N VAL A 471 -10.38 18.31 -11.02
CA VAL A 471 -10.59 19.69 -10.58
C VAL A 471 -11.91 20.24 -11.11
N LYS A 472 -12.80 20.62 -10.18
CA LYS A 472 -14.06 21.32 -10.46
C LYS A 472 -13.85 22.84 -10.44
N GLN A 473 -13.13 23.32 -9.42
CA GLN A 473 -12.93 24.74 -9.17
C GLN A 473 -11.65 24.97 -8.36
N LEU A 474 -10.89 26.01 -8.68
CA LEU A 474 -9.93 26.58 -7.72
C LEU A 474 -10.70 27.40 -6.68
N ILE A 475 -10.56 27.03 -5.41
CA ILE A 475 -11.32 27.63 -4.31
C ILE A 475 -10.52 28.67 -3.53
N SER A 476 -9.23 28.84 -3.86
CA SER A 476 -8.35 29.87 -3.30
C SER A 476 -7.61 30.62 -4.40
N ASP A 477 -7.04 31.78 -4.05
CA ASP A 477 -6.00 32.40 -4.87
C ASP A 477 -4.77 31.50 -4.94
N SER A 478 -4.06 31.56 -6.08
CA SER A 478 -2.77 30.89 -6.22
C SER A 478 -1.67 31.64 -5.48
N LYS A 479 -0.68 30.90 -4.98
CA LYS A 479 0.47 31.43 -4.25
C LYS A 479 1.76 30.92 -4.86
N ASN A 480 2.73 31.81 -5.04
CA ASN A 480 4.08 31.42 -5.46
C ASN A 480 4.76 30.63 -4.35
N ILE A 481 5.51 29.60 -4.74
CA ILE A 481 6.33 28.81 -3.83
C ILE A 481 7.61 28.38 -4.54
N ASP A 482 8.72 28.47 -3.81
CA ASP A 482 10.03 27.99 -4.21
C ASP A 482 10.45 26.93 -3.20
N LEU A 483 10.72 25.72 -3.68
CA LEU A 483 11.10 24.58 -2.84
C LEU A 483 12.36 23.92 -3.40
N SER A 484 13.42 23.99 -2.62
CA SER A 484 14.66 23.28 -2.93
C SER A 484 14.42 21.78 -2.88
N ALA A 485 14.98 21.09 -3.85
CA ALA A 485 14.96 19.64 -3.87
C ALA A 485 15.99 19.09 -2.85
N MET A 486 15.86 17.82 -2.45
CA MET A 486 16.74 17.21 -1.42
C MET A 486 18.23 17.48 -1.70
N ASN A 487 18.97 17.94 -0.70
CA ASN A 487 20.42 18.18 -0.86
C ASN A 487 21.25 16.91 -0.60
N ALA A 488 22.56 16.97 -0.82
CA ALA A 488 23.47 15.84 -0.61
C ALA A 488 23.53 15.32 0.84
N ALA A 489 23.14 16.15 1.82
CA ALA A 489 23.04 15.75 3.22
C ALA A 489 21.68 15.09 3.56
N GLY A 490 20.84 14.82 2.55
CA GLY A 490 19.51 14.24 2.73
C GLY A 490 18.48 15.22 3.32
N GLN A 491 18.80 16.52 3.38
CA GLN A 491 17.90 17.51 3.95
C GLN A 491 16.90 18.00 2.90
N ILE A 492 15.65 18.12 3.32
CA ILE A 492 14.54 18.65 2.54
C ILE A 492 13.98 19.87 3.27
N SER A 493 13.72 20.96 2.54
CA SER A 493 13.04 22.14 3.06
C SER A 493 11.53 22.00 2.86
N GLY A 494 10.76 22.32 3.91
CA GLY A 494 9.30 22.40 3.86
C GLY A 494 8.77 23.82 4.00
N SER A 495 7.59 24.09 3.46
CA SER A 495 6.88 25.35 3.61
C SER A 495 5.45 25.14 4.10
N GLY A 496 4.90 26.14 4.78
CA GLY A 496 3.52 26.15 5.26
C GLY A 496 2.75 27.33 4.69
N VAL A 497 1.51 27.09 4.27
CA VAL A 497 0.68 28.09 3.60
C VAL A 497 -0.74 28.06 4.16
N VAL A 498 -1.28 29.23 4.52
CA VAL A 498 -2.70 29.37 4.89
C VAL A 498 -3.47 29.97 3.73
N PHE A 499 -4.54 29.32 3.31
CA PHE A 499 -5.41 29.76 2.21
C PHE A 499 -6.74 30.27 2.74
N SER A 500 -7.19 31.40 2.20
CA SER A 500 -8.59 31.82 2.28
C SER A 500 -9.33 31.17 1.14
N CYS A 501 -10.40 30.45 1.45
CA CYS A 501 -11.12 29.62 0.50
C CYS A 501 -12.58 30.04 0.37
N LYS A 502 -13.17 29.84 -0.81
CA LYS A 502 -14.60 29.95 -1.07
C LYS A 502 -15.00 28.94 -2.15
N ILE A 503 -16.03 28.14 -1.87
CA ILE A 503 -16.63 27.23 -2.83
C ILE A 503 -17.86 27.90 -3.46
N THR A 504 -17.94 27.91 -4.79
CA THR A 504 -19.11 28.43 -5.52
C THR A 504 -19.79 27.35 -6.38
N GLU A 505 -19.08 26.29 -6.72
CA GLU A 505 -19.58 25.13 -7.44
C GLU A 505 -20.52 24.26 -6.60
N THR A 506 -21.45 23.57 -7.26
CA THR A 506 -22.42 22.69 -6.57
C THR A 506 -21.71 21.49 -5.94
N LEU A 507 -22.04 21.23 -4.66
CA LEU A 507 -21.47 20.12 -3.91
C LEU A 507 -22.20 18.81 -4.15
N VAL A 508 -21.46 17.81 -4.65
CA VAL A 508 -21.89 16.44 -4.87
C VAL A 508 -21.21 15.53 -3.86
N GLY A 509 -21.83 14.39 -3.54
CA GLY A 509 -21.23 13.40 -2.67
C GLY A 509 -19.89 12.92 -3.21
N GLY A 510 -18.91 12.80 -2.31
CA GLY A 510 -17.53 12.45 -2.62
C GLY A 510 -16.63 13.63 -2.98
N ASP A 511 -17.14 14.87 -3.05
CA ASP A 511 -16.31 16.06 -3.30
C ASP A 511 -15.26 16.26 -2.19
N ARG A 512 -14.03 16.59 -2.60
CA ARG A 512 -12.87 16.80 -1.71
C ARG A 512 -12.21 18.16 -1.98
N ILE A 513 -11.48 18.69 -0.99
CA ILE A 513 -10.47 19.74 -1.21
C ILE A 513 -9.11 19.08 -1.32
N ARG A 514 -8.35 19.41 -2.36
CA ARG A 514 -6.94 19.01 -2.52
C ARG A 514 -6.06 20.22 -2.79
N MET A 515 -4.80 20.12 -2.40
CA MET A 515 -3.80 21.07 -2.83
C MET A 515 -3.25 20.69 -4.19
N VAL A 516 -3.20 21.66 -5.07
CA VAL A 516 -2.71 21.51 -6.43
C VAL A 516 -1.56 22.45 -6.71
N TYR A 517 -0.67 22.06 -7.62
CA TYR A 517 0.49 22.85 -8.02
C TYR A 517 0.71 22.83 -9.53
N ARG A 518 1.45 23.82 -10.00
CA ARG A 518 1.91 23.95 -11.38
C ARG A 518 3.27 24.64 -11.39
N ALA A 519 4.23 24.06 -12.10
CA ALA A 519 5.54 24.69 -12.28
C ALA A 519 5.47 25.93 -13.16
N GLY A 520 6.31 26.93 -12.88
CA GLY A 520 6.30 28.21 -13.59
C GLY A 520 6.79 28.13 -15.05
N ASP A 521 7.52 27.07 -15.39
CA ASP A 521 8.03 26.80 -16.74
C ASP A 521 7.19 25.79 -17.53
N ASN A 522 6.08 25.32 -16.96
CA ASN A 522 5.18 24.39 -17.64
C ASN A 522 4.40 25.13 -18.74
N GLN A 523 4.54 24.67 -20.00
CA GLN A 523 3.90 25.30 -21.16
C GLN A 523 2.41 24.94 -21.31
N ASN A 524 1.92 23.96 -20.54
CA ASN A 524 0.51 23.60 -20.49
C ASN A 524 -0.19 24.34 -19.35
N ASP A 525 -0.77 25.50 -19.67
CA ASP A 525 -1.41 26.40 -18.70
C ASP A 525 -2.62 25.80 -17.95
N PHE A 526 -3.12 24.62 -18.33
CA PHE A 526 -4.41 24.11 -17.85
C PHE A 526 -4.34 22.83 -17.00
N GLU A 527 -3.18 22.18 -16.87
CA GLU A 527 -3.06 20.94 -16.10
C GLU A 527 -2.43 21.21 -14.73
N TRP A 528 -3.21 20.92 -13.69
CA TRP A 528 -2.81 21.02 -12.29
C TRP A 528 -2.46 19.63 -11.76
N GLU A 529 -1.33 19.51 -11.09
CA GLU A 529 -0.95 18.29 -10.38
C GLU A 529 -1.38 18.38 -8.90
N SER A 530 -1.70 17.24 -8.29
CA SER A 530 -2.06 17.20 -6.86
C SER A 530 -0.84 16.94 -6.00
N VAL A 531 -0.71 17.68 -4.89
CA VAL A 531 0.29 17.40 -3.86
C VAL A 531 0.01 16.01 -3.25
N LYS A 532 1.02 15.15 -3.22
CA LYS A 532 0.93 13.77 -2.71
C LYS A 532 1.23 13.70 -1.21
N GLY A 533 1.13 12.52 -0.61
CA GLY A 533 1.50 12.29 0.78
C GLY A 533 1.18 10.86 1.21
N GLY A 534 1.87 10.38 2.25
CA GLY A 534 1.62 9.06 2.84
C GLY A 534 0.37 9.04 3.72
N SER A 535 0.07 7.87 4.32
CA SER A 535 -1.09 7.66 5.18
C SER A 535 -1.12 8.52 6.45
N GLU A 536 0.04 9.00 6.90
CA GLU A 536 0.20 9.81 8.12
C GLU A 536 -0.20 11.28 7.93
N VAL A 537 -0.45 11.73 6.69
CA VAL A 537 -0.79 13.11 6.38
C VAL A 537 -2.14 13.24 5.70
N SER A 538 -2.84 14.33 6.02
CA SER A 538 -4.09 14.68 5.34
C SER A 538 -3.76 15.29 3.97
N THR A 539 -3.92 14.52 2.90
CA THR A 539 -3.74 15.01 1.51
C THR A 539 -5.02 15.64 0.95
N GLU A 540 -6.16 15.39 1.58
CA GLU A 540 -7.47 15.86 1.17
C GLU A 540 -8.41 16.12 2.35
N ILE A 541 -9.37 17.04 2.16
CA ILE A 541 -10.45 17.30 3.14
C ILE A 541 -11.78 16.92 2.49
N LEU A 542 -12.57 16.08 3.18
CA LEU A 542 -13.93 15.75 2.74
C LEU A 542 -14.83 16.98 2.81
N VAL A 543 -15.43 17.36 1.68
CA VAL A 543 -16.38 18.47 1.62
C VAL A 543 -17.80 17.97 1.78
N LYS A 544 -18.12 16.85 1.12
CA LYS A 544 -19.45 16.25 1.18
C LYS A 544 -19.36 14.74 1.05
N GLU A 545 -19.90 14.03 2.02
CA GLU A 545 -19.99 12.58 1.98
C GLU A 545 -20.80 12.11 0.77
N ASP A 546 -20.44 10.94 0.23
CA ASP A 546 -21.31 10.25 -0.70
C ASP A 546 -22.69 10.09 -0.07
N LEU A 547 -23.73 10.32 -0.87
CA LEU A 547 -25.03 9.76 -0.53
C LEU A 547 -24.84 8.25 -0.58
N THR A 548 -24.51 7.65 0.56
CA THR A 548 -24.65 6.21 0.72
C THR A 548 -26.08 5.87 0.31
N GLY A 549 -26.28 4.72 -0.32
CA GLY A 549 -27.59 4.24 -0.77
C GLY A 549 -28.59 3.97 0.36
N ILE A 550 -28.50 4.72 1.46
CA ILE A 550 -29.47 4.88 2.52
C ILE A 550 -29.96 6.34 2.47
N ASN A 551 -30.55 6.72 1.34
CA ASN A 551 -31.55 7.79 1.40
C ASN A 551 -32.81 7.18 2.00
N HIS A 552 -33.24 7.74 3.13
CA HIS A 552 -34.20 7.22 4.11
C HIS A 552 -33.65 6.19 5.11
N VAL A 553 -32.94 6.67 6.13
CA VAL A 553 -33.50 6.43 7.47
C VAL A 553 -34.67 7.40 7.55
N GLU A 554 -35.91 6.90 7.64
CA GLU A 554 -36.97 7.73 8.22
C GLU A 554 -36.34 8.35 9.46
N GLN A 555 -36.18 9.66 9.47
CA GLN A 555 -35.75 10.36 10.66
C GLN A 555 -36.93 10.18 11.61
N ASP A 556 -36.96 9.03 12.31
CA ASP A 556 -37.93 8.72 13.33
C ASP A 556 -37.88 9.92 14.26
N ASN A 557 -39.01 10.62 14.47
CA ASN A 557 -38.98 11.79 15.35
C ASN A 557 -38.38 11.34 16.69
N ILE A 558 -37.35 12.05 17.15
CA ILE A 558 -36.68 11.66 18.38
C ILE A 558 -37.61 11.96 19.55
N VAL A 559 -38.17 10.91 20.15
CA VAL A 559 -39.04 11.03 21.32
C VAL A 559 -38.19 10.84 22.57
N PRO A 560 -38.16 11.79 23.52
CA PRO A 560 -37.46 11.61 24.79
C PRO A 560 -38.02 10.41 25.56
N VAL A 561 -37.13 9.50 25.96
CA VAL A 561 -37.47 8.32 26.77
C VAL A 561 -36.60 8.31 28.00
N THR A 562 -37.22 8.14 29.17
CA THR A 562 -36.54 8.05 30.46
C THR A 562 -36.47 6.59 30.90
N VAL A 563 -35.31 6.16 31.38
CA VAL A 563 -35.11 4.80 31.91
C VAL A 563 -34.71 4.89 33.37
N ILE A 564 -35.41 4.14 34.22
CA ILE A 564 -35.14 4.03 35.65
C ILE A 564 -34.85 2.58 35.97
N TYR A 565 -33.66 2.28 36.47
CA TYR A 565 -33.29 0.96 36.98
C TYR A 565 -33.56 0.89 38.49
N ARG A 566 -34.38 -0.07 38.94
CA ARG A 566 -34.67 -0.33 40.36
C ARG A 566 -35.15 -1.78 40.54
N ASP A 567 -34.67 -2.45 41.58
CA ASP A 567 -35.11 -3.80 41.99
C ASP A 567 -35.06 -4.85 40.85
N ASP A 568 -33.92 -4.95 40.15
CA ASP A 568 -33.68 -5.83 39.00
C ASP A 568 -34.67 -5.66 37.82
N ARG A 569 -35.24 -4.46 37.72
CA ARG A 569 -36.15 -4.07 36.65
C ARG A 569 -35.78 -2.71 36.08
N ILE A 570 -36.05 -2.55 34.79
CA ILE A 570 -36.12 -1.23 34.17
C ILE A 570 -37.57 -0.78 34.05
N ILE A 571 -37.79 0.50 34.29
CA ILE A 571 -39.03 1.21 34.02
C ILE A 571 -38.74 2.24 32.96
N VAL A 572 -39.38 2.10 31.82
CA VAL A 572 -39.24 2.97 30.66
C VAL A 572 -40.45 3.88 30.58
N LYS A 573 -40.24 5.19 30.50
CA LYS A 573 -41.30 6.19 30.36
C LYS A 573 -41.09 7.02 29.11
N SER A 574 -42.15 7.24 28.35
CA SER A 574 -42.17 8.12 27.18
C SER A 574 -43.35 9.10 27.28
N SER A 575 -43.21 10.28 26.68
CA SER A 575 -44.32 11.23 26.51
C SER A 575 -45.32 10.79 25.44
N VAL A 576 -45.03 9.71 24.70
CA VAL A 576 -45.81 9.15 23.60
C VAL A 576 -45.98 7.64 23.81
N ALA A 577 -47.08 7.07 23.31
CA ALA A 577 -47.37 5.64 23.39
C ALA A 577 -46.24 4.78 22.77
N MET A 578 -45.66 3.87 23.55
CA MET A 578 -44.63 2.93 23.07
C MET A 578 -45.29 1.71 22.45
N THR A 579 -44.82 1.30 21.27
CA THR A 579 -45.26 0.08 20.59
C THR A 579 -44.29 -1.07 20.85
N ARG A 580 -42.99 -0.78 21.00
CA ARG A 580 -41.95 -1.79 21.14
C ARG A 580 -40.73 -1.28 21.90
N LEU A 581 -40.05 -2.14 22.64
CA LEU A 581 -38.77 -1.89 23.29
C LEU A 581 -37.75 -2.94 22.88
N MET A 582 -36.50 -2.52 22.72
CA MET A 582 -35.35 -3.35 22.43
C MET A 582 -34.18 -2.97 23.34
N ILE A 583 -33.46 -3.95 23.88
CA ILE A 583 -32.26 -3.73 24.70
C ILE A 583 -31.05 -4.35 23.99
N TYR A 584 -29.96 -3.60 23.92
CA TYR A 584 -28.71 -4.02 23.32
C TYR A 584 -27.56 -3.94 24.32
N ASP A 585 -26.56 -4.83 24.17
CA ASP A 585 -25.25 -4.66 24.81
C ASP A 585 -24.42 -3.54 24.14
N MET A 586 -23.23 -3.26 24.68
CA MET A 586 -22.32 -2.22 24.12
C MET A 586 -21.63 -2.65 22.81
N GLN A 587 -21.73 -3.93 22.44
CA GLN A 587 -21.23 -4.49 21.19
C GLN A 587 -22.31 -4.46 20.09
N GLY A 588 -23.55 -4.09 20.43
CA GLY A 588 -24.67 -3.96 19.49
C GLY A 588 -25.53 -5.22 19.33
N HIS A 589 -25.32 -6.26 20.15
CA HIS A 589 -26.17 -7.45 20.11
C HIS A 589 -27.51 -7.18 20.79
N LEU A 590 -28.61 -7.61 20.16
CA LEU A 590 -29.96 -7.55 20.73
C LEU A 590 -30.11 -8.60 21.84
N LEU A 591 -30.42 -8.16 23.04
CA LEU A 591 -30.60 -9.03 24.22
C LEU A 591 -32.07 -9.35 24.49
N GLU A 592 -32.96 -8.37 24.30
CA GLU A 592 -34.39 -8.56 24.55
C GLU A 592 -35.23 -7.60 23.70
N GLU A 593 -36.39 -8.07 23.27
CA GLU A 593 -37.39 -7.30 22.54
C GLU A 593 -38.78 -7.56 23.15
N ALA A 594 -39.55 -6.50 23.40
CA ALA A 594 -40.88 -6.60 23.99
C ALA A 594 -41.88 -5.66 23.31
N GLU A 595 -43.11 -6.15 23.11
CA GLU A 595 -44.21 -5.32 22.65
C GLU A 595 -44.85 -4.55 23.80
N CYS A 596 -45.01 -3.24 23.63
CA CYS A 596 -45.50 -2.35 24.67
C CYS A 596 -47.00 -2.03 24.55
N HIS A 597 -47.66 -2.50 23.50
CA HIS A 597 -49.11 -2.35 23.22
C HIS A 597 -49.66 -0.92 23.37
N GLY A 598 -48.84 0.11 23.12
CA GLY A 598 -49.25 1.52 23.20
C GLY A 598 -49.13 2.14 24.60
N ASN A 599 -48.51 1.46 25.57
CA ASN A 599 -48.33 2.02 26.91
C ASN A 599 -47.26 3.13 26.93
N MET A 600 -47.51 4.21 27.68
CA MET A 600 -46.53 5.30 27.91
C MET A 600 -45.51 4.97 29.01
N GLU A 601 -45.75 3.91 29.78
CA GLU A 601 -44.86 3.36 30.79
C GLU A 601 -44.81 1.84 30.66
N PHE A 602 -43.61 1.26 30.63
CA PHE A 602 -43.43 -0.18 30.45
C PHE A 602 -42.27 -0.68 31.32
N SER A 603 -42.40 -1.88 31.91
CA SER A 603 -41.38 -2.43 32.80
C SER A 603 -40.97 -3.83 32.40
N LEU A 604 -39.65 -4.05 32.36
CA LEU A 604 -38.98 -5.31 32.02
C LEU A 604 -38.11 -5.77 33.18
N SER A 605 -37.94 -7.09 33.34
CA SER A 605 -36.99 -7.63 34.30
C SER A 605 -35.64 -7.78 33.65
N CYS A 606 -34.57 -7.34 34.33
CA CYS A 606 -33.21 -7.50 33.86
C CYS A 606 -32.40 -8.41 34.78
N LYS A 607 -33.07 -9.33 35.49
CA LYS A 607 -32.43 -10.18 36.51
C LYS A 607 -31.34 -11.11 35.95
N GLU A 608 -31.45 -11.49 34.68
CA GLU A 608 -30.49 -12.37 34.00
C GLU A 608 -29.34 -11.61 33.33
N TYR A 609 -29.35 -10.29 33.41
CA TYR A 609 -28.37 -9.45 32.74
C TYR A 609 -27.15 -9.32 33.65
N ILE A 610 -25.96 -9.40 33.07
CA ILE A 610 -24.71 -9.15 33.80
C ILE A 610 -24.58 -7.65 34.14
N PRO A 611 -23.92 -7.28 35.25
CA PRO A 611 -23.64 -5.87 35.54
C PRO A 611 -22.90 -5.19 34.39
N GLY A 612 -23.37 -4.01 33.95
CA GLY A 612 -22.86 -3.36 32.74
C GLY A 612 -23.71 -2.19 32.24
N ILE A 613 -23.24 -1.56 31.15
CA ILE A 613 -23.95 -0.50 30.44
C ILE A 613 -24.75 -1.13 29.29
N TYR A 614 -26.00 -0.71 29.13
CA TYR A 614 -26.90 -1.21 28.09
C TYR A 614 -27.56 -0.05 27.34
N ILE A 615 -27.93 -0.30 26.08
CA ILE A 615 -28.65 0.65 25.24
C ILE A 615 -30.09 0.19 25.12
N LEU A 616 -31.04 1.03 25.53
CA LEU A 616 -32.46 0.85 25.28
C LEU A 616 -32.88 1.64 24.05
N ARG A 617 -33.62 1.00 23.14
CA ARG A 617 -34.33 1.65 22.03
C ARG A 617 -35.83 1.39 22.18
N ALA A 618 -36.63 2.46 22.18
CA ALA A 618 -38.08 2.42 22.24
C ALA A 618 -38.68 2.92 20.92
N VAL A 619 -39.53 2.13 20.29
CA VAL A 619 -40.37 2.57 19.18
C VAL A 619 -41.68 3.06 19.76
N THR A 620 -42.08 4.27 19.38
CA THR A 620 -43.32 4.92 19.80
C THR A 620 -44.23 5.13 18.60
N THR A 621 -45.47 5.54 18.84
CA THR A 621 -46.41 5.88 17.77
C THR A 621 -46.01 7.14 16.98
N GLU A 622 -45.07 7.94 17.46
CA GLU A 622 -44.67 9.20 16.81
C GLU A 622 -43.19 9.24 16.40
N GLY A 623 -42.40 8.22 16.74
CA GLY A 623 -40.97 8.11 16.40
C GLY A 623 -40.21 7.20 17.36
N VAL A 624 -38.90 7.39 17.51
CA VAL A 624 -38.03 6.50 18.29
C VAL A 624 -37.29 7.27 19.38
N GLY A 625 -37.21 6.68 20.56
CA GLY A 625 -36.37 7.17 21.66
C GLY A 625 -35.28 6.18 22.02
N SER A 626 -34.10 6.67 22.42
CA SER A 626 -33.02 5.82 22.91
C SER A 626 -32.42 6.36 24.20
N ASN A 627 -32.06 5.49 25.13
CA ASN A 627 -31.39 5.89 26.36
C ASN A 627 -30.40 4.81 26.82
N LYS A 628 -29.32 5.21 27.51
CA LYS A 628 -28.37 4.29 28.13
C LYS A 628 -28.73 4.10 29.59
N PHE A 629 -28.65 2.86 30.08
CA PHE A 629 -28.86 2.57 31.50
C PHE A 629 -27.78 1.62 32.01
N VAL A 630 -27.59 1.63 33.33
CA VAL A 630 -26.55 0.86 34.00
C VAL A 630 -27.23 -0.12 34.95
N ILE A 631 -26.90 -1.40 34.79
CA ILE A 631 -27.23 -2.47 35.72
C ILE A 631 -26.03 -2.62 36.66
N LYS A 632 -26.28 -2.55 37.96
CA LYS A 632 -25.26 -2.61 39.01
C LYS A 632 -25.06 -4.02 39.53
#